data_AF-A0A1V8UI41-F1
#
_entry.id   AF-A0A1V8UI41-F1
#
_cell.length_a   1.000
_cell.length_b   1.000
_cell.length_c   1.000
_cell.angle_alpha   90.00
_cell.angle_beta   90.00
_cell.angle_gamma   90.00
#
_symmetry.space_group_name_H-M   'P 1'
#
loop_
_entity.id
_entity.type
_entity.pdbx_description
1 polymer ?
#
loop_
_entity_poly.entity_id
_entity_poly.type
_entity_poly.pdbx_seq_one_letter_code
_entity_poly.pdbx_strand_id
1 'polypeptide(L)'
;MYSPSLNTSWAFPPLLSRWTGFSTLVPSGWEPYAEEDAREALQKQFWFDLAGFPFPGQIKGLMEGAGIGHERLVYGSDFPFTKAEGVEFLRGKLDEGMKGMFDQGQIEDMYWRNAERLLSGSVTATDAT
;
A
#
# COMPACT_ATOMS: atom_id res chain seq x y z
N MET A 1 10.52 -20.67 12.27
CA MET A 1 9.87 -19.49 12.87
C MET A 1 8.81 -19.04 11.89
N TYR A 2 7.53 -19.23 12.22
CA TYR A 2 6.41 -18.93 11.32
C TYR A 2 6.16 -17.41 11.41
N SER A 3 6.52 -16.66 10.38
CA SER A 3 6.06 -15.28 10.22
C SER A 3 4.86 -15.34 9.29
N PRO A 4 3.61 -15.27 9.79
CA PRO A 4 2.49 -15.07 8.90
C PRO A 4 2.71 -13.72 8.20
N SER A 5 2.78 -13.70 6.87
CA SER A 5 2.77 -12.46 6.12
C SER A 5 1.48 -11.72 6.48
N LEU A 6 1.63 -10.69 7.30
CA LEU A 6 0.54 -9.88 7.80
C LEU A 6 0.02 -9.06 6.62
N ASN A 7 -1.12 -9.46 6.03
CA ASN A 7 -1.93 -8.63 5.11
C ASN A 7 -2.61 -7.47 5.87
N THR A 8 -1.85 -6.71 6.68
CA THR A 8 -2.39 -5.66 7.56
C THR A 8 -2.68 -4.34 6.85
N SER A 9 -2.23 -4.16 5.61
CA SER A 9 -2.47 -2.95 4.83
C SER A 9 -3.96 -2.65 4.62
N TRP A 10 -4.85 -3.66 4.67
CA TRP A 10 -6.29 -3.47 4.51
C TRP A 10 -6.99 -2.81 5.70
N ALA A 11 -6.62 -3.19 6.92
CA ALA A 11 -7.25 -2.67 8.13
C ALA A 11 -6.59 -1.39 8.64
N PHE A 12 -5.49 -0.97 8.01
CA PHE A 12 -4.69 0.15 8.47
C PHE A 12 -5.41 1.52 8.39
N PRO A 13 -6.17 1.86 7.33
CA PRO A 13 -6.84 3.16 7.25
C PRO A 13 -7.77 3.48 8.44
N PRO A 14 -8.70 2.59 8.87
CA PRO A 14 -9.52 2.87 10.05
C PRO A 14 -8.73 2.84 11.37
N LEU A 15 -7.56 2.18 11.41
CA LEU A 15 -6.69 2.22 12.59
C LEU A 15 -5.90 3.53 12.69
N LEU A 16 -5.59 4.16 11.55
CA LEU A 16 -4.89 5.45 11.49
C LEU A 16 -5.65 6.51 12.29
N SER A 17 -6.93 6.72 11.96
CA SER A 17 -7.76 7.73 12.64
C SER A 17 -8.03 7.39 14.10
N ARG A 18 -8.07 6.09 14.44
CA ARG A 18 -8.18 5.67 15.85
C ARG A 18 -6.92 6.01 16.61
N TRP A 19 -5.74 5.78 16.04
CA TRP A 19 -4.47 6.04 16.70
C TRP A 19 -4.24 7.54 16.90
N THR A 20 -4.38 8.33 15.84
CA THR A 20 -4.18 9.79 15.86
C THR A 20 -5.23 10.47 16.73
N GLY A 21 -6.50 10.12 16.56
CA GLY A 21 -7.59 10.65 17.38
C GLY A 21 -7.46 10.27 18.86
N PHE A 22 -7.15 9.00 19.16
CA PHE A 22 -7.01 8.57 20.56
C PHE A 22 -5.81 9.23 21.25
N SER A 23 -4.74 9.55 20.51
CA SER A 23 -3.58 10.29 21.06
C SER A 23 -3.95 11.65 21.63
N THR A 24 -5.04 12.26 21.16
CA THR A 24 -5.56 13.55 21.67
C THR A 24 -6.48 13.40 22.88
N LEU A 25 -7.06 12.21 23.09
CA LEU A 25 -8.11 11.98 24.09
C LEU A 25 -7.61 11.44 25.43
N VAL A 26 -6.38 10.93 25.48
CA VAL A 26 -5.79 10.39 26.71
C VAL A 26 -4.57 11.19 27.13
N PRO A 27 -4.36 11.45 28.43
CA PRO A 27 -3.11 12.00 28.91
C PRO A 27 -1.96 11.07 28.53
N SER A 28 -1.13 11.53 27.61
CA SER A 28 0.09 10.86 27.20
C SER A 28 1.25 11.80 27.50
N GLY A 29 2.42 11.26 27.84
CA GLY A 29 3.61 12.09 28.06
C GLY A 29 4.23 12.60 26.75
N TRP A 30 3.59 12.34 25.61
CA TRP A 30 4.11 12.57 24.27
C TRP A 30 3.15 13.51 23.54
N GLU A 31 3.68 14.28 22.59
CA GLU A 31 2.86 15.17 21.77
C GLU A 31 1.94 14.35 20.85
N PRO A 32 0.63 14.66 20.78
CA PRO A 32 -0.28 14.04 19.82
C PRO A 32 0.24 14.20 18.39
N TYR A 33 0.08 13.14 17.58
CA TYR A 33 0.51 13.17 16.18
C TYR A 33 -0.70 13.45 15.28
N ALA A 34 -0.60 14.47 14.43
CA ALA A 34 -1.68 14.84 13.53
C ALA A 34 -1.92 13.75 12.48
N GLU A 35 -3.19 13.52 12.13
CA GLU A 35 -3.53 12.49 11.15
C GLU A 35 -3.04 12.86 9.75
N GLU A 36 -3.08 14.15 9.44
CA GLU A 36 -2.61 14.73 8.19
C GLU A 36 -1.13 14.45 7.97
N ASP A 37 -0.30 14.65 9.00
CA ASP A 37 1.14 14.36 8.97
C ASP A 37 1.40 12.86 8.74
N ALA A 38 0.59 12.01 9.38
CA ALA A 38 0.68 10.56 9.20
C ALA A 38 0.31 10.14 7.77
N ARG A 39 -0.75 10.73 7.20
CA ARG A 39 -1.16 10.51 5.81
C ARG A 39 -0.09 10.97 4.83
N GLU A 40 0.49 12.14 5.05
CA GLU A 40 1.58 12.65 4.24
C GLU A 40 2.81 11.71 4.29
N ALA A 41 3.18 11.24 5.48
CA ALA A 41 4.27 10.28 5.64
C ALA A 41 4.00 8.99 4.86
N LEU A 42 2.79 8.44 4.95
CA LEU A 42 2.38 7.23 4.20
C LEU A 42 2.47 7.43 2.68
N GLN A 43 2.06 8.60 2.19
CA GLN A 43 2.10 8.93 0.75
C GLN A 43 3.52 9.18 0.23
N LYS A 44 4.45 9.65 1.07
CA LYS A 44 5.79 10.09 0.63
C LYS A 44 6.90 9.08 0.93
N GLN A 45 6.81 8.36 2.04
CA GLN A 45 7.92 7.60 2.59
C GLN A 45 7.75 6.08 2.44
N PHE A 46 6.53 5.61 2.20
CA PHE A 46 6.22 4.19 2.16
C PHE A 46 5.82 3.73 0.77
N TRP A 47 6.12 2.46 0.50
CA TRP A 47 5.65 1.71 -0.66
C TRP A 47 4.77 0.56 -0.16
N PHE A 48 3.73 0.24 -0.90
CA PHE A 48 2.74 -0.76 -0.51
C PHE A 48 2.73 -1.91 -1.50
N ASP A 49 3.10 -3.09 -1.02
CA ASP A 49 3.07 -4.32 -1.80
C ASP A 49 1.64 -4.87 -1.96
N LEU A 50 1.38 -5.46 -3.12
CA LEU A 50 0.06 -6.00 -3.53
C LEU A 50 -0.02 -7.54 -3.52
N ALA A 51 0.89 -8.25 -2.86
CA ALA A 51 0.79 -9.69 -2.71
C ALA A 51 -0.51 -10.12 -2.01
N GLY A 52 -1.02 -11.30 -2.37
CA GLY A 52 -2.25 -11.83 -1.82
C GLY A 52 -3.51 -11.34 -2.54
N PHE A 53 -4.47 -10.79 -1.78
CA PHE A 53 -5.81 -10.46 -2.26
C PHE A 53 -6.14 -8.96 -2.13
N PRO A 54 -5.53 -8.09 -2.94
CA PRO A 54 -5.75 -6.64 -2.86
C PRO A 54 -7.11 -6.20 -3.38
N PHE A 55 -7.85 -7.03 -4.13
CA PHE A 55 -9.17 -6.67 -4.66
C PHE A 55 -10.31 -7.44 -4.00
N PRO A 56 -11.52 -6.84 -3.91
CA PRO A 56 -11.82 -5.43 -4.16
C PRO A 56 -11.53 -4.55 -2.93
N GLY A 57 -11.23 -5.20 -1.80
CA GLY A 57 -11.04 -4.55 -0.51
C GLY A 57 -9.74 -3.78 -0.51
N GLN A 58 -8.64 -4.45 -0.11
CA GLN A 58 -7.22 -4.02 -0.22
C GLN A 58 -7.04 -2.57 -0.69
N ILE A 59 -7.15 -2.49 -2.01
CA ILE A 59 -6.90 -1.36 -2.86
C ILE A 59 -7.72 -0.13 -2.50
N LYS A 60 -9.03 -0.26 -2.23
CA LYS A 60 -9.90 0.87 -1.89
C LYS A 60 -9.52 1.50 -0.56
N GLY A 61 -9.03 0.69 0.36
CA GLY A 61 -8.66 1.13 1.71
C GLY A 61 -7.40 1.96 1.64
N LEU A 62 -6.42 1.50 0.85
CA LEU A 62 -5.22 2.27 0.58
C LEU A 62 -5.54 3.55 -0.20
N MET A 63 -6.27 3.44 -1.32
CA MET A 63 -6.49 4.57 -2.21
C MET A 63 -7.50 5.57 -1.68
N GLU A 64 -8.72 5.14 -1.37
CA GLU A 64 -9.81 6.01 -0.92
C GLU A 64 -9.68 6.31 0.58
N GLY A 65 -9.31 5.30 1.37
CA GLY A 65 -9.25 5.42 2.83
C GLY A 65 -7.99 6.12 3.35
N ALA A 66 -6.82 5.81 2.79
CA ALA A 66 -5.53 6.38 3.19
C ALA A 66 -4.99 7.44 2.21
N GLY A 67 -5.61 7.62 1.04
CA GLY A 67 -5.17 8.59 0.03
C GLY A 67 -3.90 8.17 -0.69
N ILE A 68 -3.60 6.88 -0.78
CA ILE A 68 -2.39 6.36 -1.44
C ILE A 68 -2.63 6.28 -2.94
N GLY A 69 -1.85 6.99 -3.74
CA GLY A 69 -1.92 6.91 -5.20
C GLY A 69 -1.26 5.65 -5.76
N HIS A 70 -1.58 5.34 -7.03
CA HIS A 70 -1.04 4.15 -7.72
C HIS A 70 0.49 4.19 -7.83
N GLU A 71 1.10 5.37 -7.82
CA GLU A 71 2.53 5.63 -7.84
C GLU A 71 3.29 5.15 -6.59
N ARG A 72 2.58 4.68 -5.55
CA ARG A 72 3.16 4.07 -4.34
C ARG A 72 2.85 2.59 -4.16
N LEU A 73 2.16 1.97 -5.12
CA LEU A 73 1.78 0.56 -5.06
C LEU A 73 2.74 -0.31 -5.89
N VAL A 74 3.16 -1.46 -5.37
CA VAL A 74 4.12 -2.34 -6.05
C VAL A 74 3.55 -3.76 -6.11
N TYR A 75 3.69 -4.42 -7.25
CA TYR A 75 3.39 -5.83 -7.36
C TYR A 75 4.42 -6.70 -6.63
N GLY A 76 3.93 -7.66 -5.83
CA GLY A 76 4.72 -8.76 -5.28
C GLY A 76 3.91 -10.05 -5.24
N SER A 77 4.62 -11.18 -5.24
CA SER A 77 4.01 -12.53 -5.24
C SER A 77 4.18 -13.27 -3.91
N ASP A 78 5.10 -12.81 -3.06
CA ASP A 78 5.53 -13.50 -1.83
C ASP A 78 6.06 -14.94 -2.10
N PHE A 79 6.60 -15.21 -3.30
CA PHE A 79 7.27 -16.48 -3.58
C PHE A 79 8.63 -16.56 -2.83
N PRO A 80 9.01 -17.70 -2.21
CA PRO A 80 8.39 -19.02 -2.27
C PRO A 80 7.41 -19.33 -1.12
N PHE A 81 7.00 -18.35 -0.32
CA PHE A 81 6.01 -18.56 0.73
C PHE A 81 4.63 -18.86 0.15
N THR A 82 4.24 -18.12 -0.89
CA THR A 82 3.18 -18.50 -1.82
C THR A 82 3.71 -19.56 -2.77
N LYS A 83 3.08 -20.75 -2.80
CA LYS A 83 3.43 -21.83 -3.74
C LYS A 83 3.20 -21.39 -5.19
N ALA A 84 3.92 -21.99 -6.13
CA ALA A 84 3.86 -21.61 -7.55
C ALA A 84 2.44 -21.59 -8.12
N GLU A 85 1.62 -22.61 -7.83
CA GLU A 85 0.22 -22.66 -8.28
C GLU A 85 -0.63 -21.54 -7.65
N GLY A 86 -0.30 -21.17 -6.41
CA GLY A 86 -0.91 -20.03 -5.73
C GLY A 86 -0.51 -18.70 -6.36
N VAL A 87 0.74 -18.53 -6.78
CA VAL A 87 1.21 -17.32 -7.48
C VAL A 87 0.43 -17.11 -8.77
N GLU A 88 0.29 -18.15 -9.60
CA GLU A 88 -0.46 -18.04 -10.85
C GLU A 88 -1.94 -17.69 -10.62
N PHE A 89 -2.56 -18.32 -9.62
CA PHE A 89 -3.94 -18.01 -9.24
C PHE A 89 -4.11 -16.56 -8.77
N LEU A 90 -3.24 -16.08 -7.86
CA LEU A 90 -3.30 -14.73 -7.31
C LEU A 90 -2.97 -13.68 -8.37
N ARG A 91 -1.99 -13.95 -9.24
CA ARG A 91 -1.66 -13.11 -10.40
C ARG A 91 -2.88 -12.94 -11.31
N GLY A 92 -3.61 -14.02 -11.60
CA GLY A 92 -4.85 -13.94 -12.38
C GLY A 92 -5.92 -13.07 -11.73
N LYS A 93 -6.08 -13.16 -10.40
CA LYS A 93 -7.03 -12.32 -9.64
C LYS A 93 -6.62 -10.85 -9.60
N LEU A 94 -5.32 -10.57 -9.49
CA LEU A 94 -4.78 -9.23 -9.59
C LEU A 94 -5.03 -8.64 -10.98
N ASP A 95 -4.69 -9.38 -12.05
CA ASP A 95 -4.90 -8.95 -13.44
C ASP A 95 -6.37 -8.59 -13.72
N GLU A 96 -7.32 -9.37 -13.19
CA GLU A 96 -8.76 -9.12 -13.28
C GLU A 96 -9.15 -7.80 -12.59
N GLY A 97 -8.72 -7.61 -11.34
CA GLY A 97 -9.01 -6.40 -10.57
C GLY A 97 -8.38 -5.14 -11.16
N MET A 98 -7.14 -5.25 -11.62
CA MET A 98 -6.39 -4.15 -12.23
C MET A 98 -7.09 -3.60 -13.47
N LYS A 99 -7.46 -4.48 -14.42
CA LYS A 99 -8.18 -4.10 -15.64
C LYS A 99 -9.57 -3.52 -15.38
N GLY A 100 -10.17 -3.86 -14.23
CA GLY A 100 -11.48 -3.36 -13.84
C GLY A 100 -11.47 -1.97 -13.21
N MET A 101 -10.32 -1.49 -12.72
CA MET A 101 -10.23 -0.27 -11.91
C MET A 101 -9.24 0.77 -12.43
N PHE A 102 -8.25 0.38 -13.25
CA PHE A 102 -7.13 1.24 -13.64
C PHE A 102 -6.92 1.26 -15.14
N ASP A 103 -6.35 2.35 -15.65
CA ASP A 103 -5.88 2.43 -17.02
C ASP A 103 -4.52 1.72 -17.22
N GLN A 104 -4.14 1.53 -18.48
CA GLN A 104 -2.90 0.82 -18.83
C GLN A 104 -1.64 1.46 -18.25
N GLY A 105 -1.58 2.79 -18.17
CA GLY A 105 -0.43 3.51 -17.62
C GLY A 105 -0.29 3.28 -16.12
N GLN A 106 -1.40 3.33 -15.40
CA GLN A 106 -1.46 3.04 -13.96
C GLN A 106 -1.11 1.58 -13.66
N ILE A 107 -1.55 0.63 -14.51
CA ILE A 107 -1.19 -0.79 -14.37
C ILE A 107 0.32 -0.98 -14.55
N GLU A 108 0.92 -0.36 -15.57
CA GLU A 108 2.38 -0.42 -15.79
C GLU A 108 3.17 0.18 -14.63
N ASP A 109 2.67 1.28 -14.05
CA ASP A 109 3.24 1.87 -12.84
C ASP A 109 3.30 0.83 -11.72
N MET A 110 2.18 0.19 -11.39
CA MET A 110 2.11 -0.78 -10.30
C MET A 110 2.86 -2.08 -10.57
N TYR A 111 2.94 -2.50 -11.84
CA TYR A 111 3.57 -3.78 -12.22
C TYR A 111 5.09 -3.69 -12.23
N TRP A 112 5.67 -2.57 -12.66
CA TRP A 112 7.12 -2.50 -12.78
C TRP A 112 7.73 -1.11 -12.61
N ARG A 113 7.14 -0.02 -13.12
CA ARG A 113 7.81 1.30 -13.06
C ARG A 113 8.00 1.78 -11.62
N ASN A 114 7.08 1.45 -10.73
CA ASN A 114 7.20 1.71 -9.29
C ASN A 114 8.35 0.93 -8.66
N ALA A 115 8.48 -0.36 -9.01
CA ALA A 115 9.59 -1.18 -8.53
C ALA A 115 10.93 -0.63 -9.03
N GLU A 116 11.01 -0.18 -10.28
CA GLU A 116 12.21 0.48 -10.79
C GLU A 116 12.55 1.76 -10.04
N ARG A 117 11.56 2.64 -9.79
CA ARG A 117 11.75 3.86 -8.98
C ARG A 117 12.23 3.54 -7.56
N LEU A 118 11.62 2.54 -6.92
CA LEU A 118 11.99 2.09 -5.58
C LEU A 118 13.43 1.56 -5.54
N LEU A 119 13.81 0.70 -6.49
CA LEU A 119 15.09 -0.03 -6.44
C LEU A 119 16.26 0.73 -7.05
N SER A 120 16.02 1.68 -7.95
CA SER A 120 17.07 2.54 -8.52
C SER A 120 17.55 3.63 -7.57
N GLY A 121 16.88 3.81 -6.41
CA GLY A 121 17.20 4.85 -5.43
C GLY A 121 16.86 6.27 -5.90
N SER A 122 16.20 6.43 -7.06
CA SER A 122 15.83 7.72 -7.61
C SER A 122 14.48 8.21 -7.06
N VAL A 123 14.38 8.37 -5.74
CA VAL A 123 13.34 9.23 -5.16
C VAL A 123 13.85 10.67 -5.29
N THR A 124 13.76 11.24 -6.49
CA THR A 124 13.95 12.68 -6.65
C THR A 124 12.66 13.38 -6.22
N ALA A 125 12.74 14.04 -5.07
CA ALA A 125 11.73 14.99 -4.62
C ALA A 125 11.65 16.18 -5.59
N THR A 126 10.92 16.06 -6.70
CA THR A 126 10.78 17.19 -7.63
C THR A 126 9.40 17.38 -8.27
N ASP A 127 8.43 16.47 -8.13
CA ASP A 127 7.14 16.62 -8.84
C ASP A 127 5.97 17.10 -7.95
N ALA A 128 6.28 17.87 -6.90
CA ALA A 128 5.28 18.62 -6.14
C ALA A 128 5.53 20.12 -6.32
N THR A 129 5.09 20.66 -7.45
CA THR A 129 4.89 22.10 -7.69
C THR A 129 3.50 22.33 -8.24
#